data_AF-A0A2B4R954-F1
#
_entry.id   AF-A0A2B4R954-F1
#
_cell.length_a   1.000
_cell.length_b   1.000
_cell.length_c   1.000
_cell.angle_alpha   90.00
_cell.angle_beta   90.00
_cell.angle_gamma   90.00
#
_symmetry.space_group_name_H-M   'P 1'
#
loop_
_entity.id
_entity.type
_entity.pdbx_description
1 polymer ?
#
loop_
_entity_poly.entity_id
_entity_poly.type
_entity_poly.pdbx_seq_one_letter_code
_entity_poly.pdbx_strand_id
1 'polypeptide(L)'
;MSPSKEDLSKAISHISSGNAPRLDDIPAEVFKCSGNQLFDNLHQLICKCWEEGYVAQEMRDSIISTQYKNKGDRNDRNNYRGISLLCIAGKPFARVASYRLHKIAERVGTVQYDENRSEAFDINSGVKQGCVLAPTLFNIFSLILNHAFKSSEERILIRSRSDGRLFNPARLRAKTKVRKVAIRDLLFADDVALVARGAEKLQLLLNQFSDACEAFRLTISLKKTKVMCQDNAATPTVTIKDYTLEAVTQFTYLGSTTSNNNCLEVEIGKRIGKAATNMAKLSARVWENKKLTTQTKVAVYR
;
A
#
# COMPACT_ATOMS: atom_id res chain seq x y z
N MET A 1 -8.75 -28.56 -10.27
CA MET A 1 -7.43 -29.24 -10.34
C MET A 1 -6.63 -28.92 -9.09
N SER A 2 -6.06 -29.93 -8.43
CA SER A 2 -5.19 -29.76 -7.26
C SER A 2 -3.82 -29.15 -7.64
N PRO A 3 -3.07 -28.56 -6.69
CA PRO A 3 -1.71 -28.04 -6.90
C PRO A 3 -0.73 -29.10 -7.39
N SER A 4 0.13 -28.77 -8.36
CA SER A 4 1.21 -29.69 -8.79
C SER A 4 2.43 -29.60 -7.87
N LYS A 5 3.33 -30.59 -7.95
CA LYS A 5 4.63 -30.50 -7.26
C LYS A 5 5.46 -29.30 -7.74
N GLU A 6 5.33 -28.92 -9.01
CA GLU A 6 5.97 -27.71 -9.55
C GLU A 6 5.42 -26.42 -8.94
N ASP A 7 4.10 -26.34 -8.70
CA ASP A 7 3.48 -25.21 -8.00
C ASP A 7 4.08 -25.04 -6.60
N LEU A 8 4.27 -26.15 -5.88
CA LEU A 8 4.88 -26.15 -4.55
C LEU A 8 6.37 -25.80 -4.59
N SER A 9 7.13 -26.37 -5.53
CA SER A 9 8.56 -26.07 -5.70
C SER A 9 8.80 -24.59 -5.97
N LYS A 10 8.00 -23.99 -6.88
CA LYS A 10 8.00 -22.54 -7.12
C LYS A 10 7.62 -21.76 -5.87
N ALA A 11 6.61 -22.21 -5.12
CA ALA A 11 6.19 -21.53 -3.91
C ALA A 11 7.30 -21.47 -2.84
N ILE A 12 8.02 -22.57 -2.62
CA ILE A 12 9.11 -22.69 -1.64
C ILE A 12 10.32 -21.84 -2.04
N SER A 13 10.71 -21.83 -3.32
CA SER A 13 11.87 -21.04 -3.78
C SER A 13 11.69 -19.54 -3.55
N HIS A 14 10.44 -19.06 -3.61
CA HIS A 14 10.07 -17.66 -3.37
C HIS A 14 9.88 -17.29 -1.89
N ILE A 15 10.06 -18.21 -0.94
CA ILE A 15 10.05 -17.86 0.49
C ILE A 15 11.39 -17.21 0.83
N SER A 16 11.41 -16.03 1.46
CA SER A 16 12.66 -15.40 1.89
C SER A 16 13.33 -16.21 3.02
N SER A 17 14.65 -16.39 2.90
CA SER A 17 15.51 -16.93 3.96
C SER A 17 15.76 -15.87 5.04
N GLY A 18 15.98 -16.29 6.28
CA GLY A 18 16.24 -15.41 7.42
C GLY A 18 15.02 -14.65 7.95
N ASN A 19 13.80 -15.04 7.56
CA ASN A 19 12.59 -14.52 8.22
C ASN A 19 12.45 -15.15 9.62
N ALA A 20 11.98 -14.35 10.58
CA ALA A 20 11.66 -14.87 11.91
C ALA A 20 10.66 -16.05 11.82
N PRO A 21 10.97 -17.21 12.42
CA PRO A 21 10.02 -18.31 12.55
C PRO A 21 8.84 -17.92 13.46
N ARG A 22 7.79 -18.74 13.46
CA ARG A 22 6.68 -18.59 14.42
C ARG A 22 7.14 -19.16 15.78
N LEU A 23 6.24 -19.26 16.76
CA LEU A 23 6.42 -20.02 18.03
C LEU A 23 6.90 -21.47 17.82
N ASP A 24 6.79 -22.02 16.62
CA ASP A 24 7.28 -23.36 16.28
C ASP A 24 8.81 -23.40 16.07
N ASP A 25 9.48 -22.23 16.01
CA ASP A 25 10.92 -22.07 15.78
C ASP A 25 11.44 -22.82 14.53
N ILE A 26 10.55 -23.12 13.56
CA ILE A 26 10.92 -23.80 12.31
C ILE A 26 11.32 -22.76 11.25
N PRO A 27 12.60 -22.70 10.85
CA PRO A 27 13.06 -21.76 9.84
C PRO A 27 12.55 -22.12 8.44
N ALA A 28 12.41 -21.13 7.56
CA ALA A 28 11.98 -21.35 6.17
C ALA A 28 12.95 -22.21 5.36
N GLU A 29 14.20 -22.23 5.79
CA GLU A 29 15.30 -23.06 5.33
C GLU A 29 14.97 -24.54 5.44
N VAL A 30 14.17 -24.97 6.42
CA VAL A 30 13.77 -26.38 6.55
C VAL A 30 13.11 -26.87 5.28
N PHE A 31 12.21 -26.11 4.66
CA PHE A 31 11.58 -26.54 3.41
C PHE A 31 12.45 -26.36 2.16
N LYS A 32 13.45 -25.48 2.21
CA LYS A 32 14.40 -25.30 1.09
C LYS A 32 15.45 -26.40 1.08
N CYS A 33 15.84 -26.88 2.26
CA CYS A 33 16.90 -27.86 2.44
C CYS A 33 16.36 -29.27 2.75
N SER A 34 15.05 -29.41 3.02
CA SER A 34 14.45 -30.71 3.29
C SER A 34 14.50 -31.61 2.07
N GLY A 35 14.83 -32.89 2.30
CA GLY A 35 14.77 -33.92 1.26
C GLY A 35 13.34 -34.21 0.76
N ASN A 36 13.26 -35.07 -0.27
CA ASN A 36 12.03 -35.39 -1.01
C ASN A 36 10.85 -35.80 -0.13
N GLN A 37 11.09 -36.48 1.00
CA GLN A 37 10.04 -37.00 1.86
C GLN A 37 9.20 -35.90 2.54
N LEU A 38 9.84 -34.84 3.07
CA LEU A 38 9.10 -33.73 3.69
C LEU A 38 8.36 -32.92 2.62
N PHE A 39 8.98 -32.74 1.45
CA PHE A 39 8.38 -32.07 0.31
C PHE A 39 7.11 -32.79 -0.16
N ASP A 40 7.16 -34.12 -0.27
CA ASP A 40 6.03 -34.94 -0.71
C ASP A 40 4.89 -34.94 0.32
N ASN A 41 5.21 -35.03 1.61
CA ASN A 41 4.21 -34.93 2.68
C ASN A 41 3.54 -33.54 2.70
N LEU A 42 4.32 -32.47 2.51
CA LEU A 42 3.77 -31.11 2.42
C LEU A 42 2.90 -30.94 1.16
N HIS A 43 3.30 -31.53 0.03
CA HIS A 43 2.50 -31.52 -1.20
C HIS A 43 1.16 -32.24 -0.99
N GLN A 44 1.17 -33.42 -0.38
CA GLN A 44 -0.05 -34.16 -0.06
C GLN A 44 -0.97 -33.36 0.89
N LEU A 45 -0.40 -32.74 1.93
CA LEU A 45 -1.18 -31.89 2.84
C LEU A 45 -1.84 -30.72 2.10
N ILE A 46 -1.08 -30.03 1.24
CA ILE A 46 -1.62 -28.91 0.45
C ILE A 46 -2.72 -29.38 -0.50
N CYS A 47 -2.55 -30.50 -1.19
CA CYS A 47 -3.58 -31.08 -2.06
C CYS A 47 -4.85 -31.44 -1.28
N LYS A 48 -4.70 -32.08 -0.11
CA LYS A 48 -5.83 -32.42 0.75
C LYS A 48 -6.60 -31.17 1.20
N CYS A 49 -5.88 -30.14 1.67
CA CYS A 49 -6.50 -28.86 2.00
C CYS A 49 -7.23 -28.22 0.81
N TRP A 50 -6.71 -28.43 -0.41
CA TRP A 50 -7.27 -27.90 -1.65
C TRP A 50 -8.55 -28.61 -2.08
N GLU A 51 -8.58 -29.93 -1.95
CA GLU A 51 -9.70 -30.79 -2.36
C GLU A 51 -10.86 -30.71 -1.36
N GLU A 52 -10.55 -30.68 -0.07
CA GLU A 52 -11.55 -30.59 1.00
C GLU A 52 -12.06 -29.16 1.21
N GLY A 53 -11.41 -28.15 0.62
CA GLY A 53 -11.74 -26.73 0.83
C GLY A 53 -11.50 -26.28 2.28
N TYR A 54 -10.77 -27.06 3.06
CA TYR A 54 -10.52 -26.84 4.48
C TYR A 54 -9.03 -26.71 4.74
N VAL A 55 -8.64 -25.67 5.47
CA VAL A 55 -7.25 -25.44 5.88
C VAL A 55 -7.22 -25.45 7.41
N ALA A 56 -6.35 -26.29 7.98
CA ALA A 56 -6.19 -26.41 9.42
C ALA A 56 -5.95 -25.03 10.07
N GLN A 57 -6.53 -24.82 11.25
CA GLN A 57 -6.48 -23.54 11.96
C GLN A 57 -5.04 -23.03 12.13
N GLU A 58 -4.11 -23.92 12.46
CA GLU A 58 -2.69 -23.62 12.63
C GLU A 58 -2.02 -23.06 11.36
N MET A 59 -2.49 -23.47 10.18
CA MET A 59 -2.03 -23.00 8.87
C MET A 59 -2.67 -21.67 8.46
N ARG A 60 -3.83 -21.32 9.03
CA ARG A 60 -4.53 -20.05 8.80
C ARG A 60 -4.05 -18.96 9.75
N ASP A 61 -3.76 -19.32 10.98
CA ASP A 61 -3.45 -18.37 12.03
C ASP A 61 -2.05 -17.79 11.85
N SER A 62 -2.02 -16.46 11.83
CA SER A 62 -0.78 -15.70 11.89
C SER A 62 -0.59 -15.14 13.29
N ILE A 63 0.63 -15.18 13.81
CA ILE A 63 0.99 -14.43 15.02
C ILE A 63 1.27 -13.00 14.61
N ILE A 64 0.66 -12.04 15.29
CA ILE A 64 0.95 -10.63 15.11
C ILE A 64 2.21 -10.31 15.91
N SER A 65 3.35 -10.23 15.22
CA SER A 65 4.56 -9.65 15.77
C SER A 65 4.48 -8.13 15.67
N THR A 66 4.61 -7.42 16.79
CA THR A 66 4.57 -5.96 16.79
C THR A 66 5.96 -5.37 16.54
N GLN A 67 6.10 -4.59 15.48
CA GLN A 67 7.29 -3.79 15.21
C GLN A 67 7.03 -2.32 15.53
N TYR A 68 7.86 -1.70 16.36
CA TYR A 68 7.73 -0.28 16.69
C TYR A 68 7.99 0.59 15.45
N LYS A 69 7.08 1.52 15.13
CA LYS A 69 7.16 2.42 13.96
C LYS A 69 8.25 3.49 14.09
N ASN A 70 9.07 3.46 15.14
CA ASN A 70 10.12 4.44 15.44
C ASN A 70 9.61 5.88 15.58
N LYS A 71 8.35 6.05 15.97
CA LYS A 71 7.67 7.34 16.13
C LYS A 71 6.60 7.24 17.21
N GLY A 72 6.53 8.25 18.09
CA GLY A 72 5.52 8.38 19.13
C GLY A 72 5.96 7.82 20.50
N ASP A 73 5.00 7.65 21.40
CA ASP A 73 5.21 6.99 22.70
C ASP A 73 5.21 5.46 22.50
N ARG A 74 6.12 4.77 23.20
CA ARG A 74 6.18 3.29 23.24
C ARG A 74 5.01 2.68 24.00
N ASN A 75 4.32 3.44 24.84
CA ASN A 75 3.13 2.93 25.53
C ASN A 75 1.86 3.02 24.68
N ASP A 76 1.90 3.77 23.57
CA ASP A 76 0.76 3.87 22.64
C ASP A 76 0.84 2.77 21.57
N ARG A 77 -0.10 1.82 21.67
CA ARG A 77 -0.31 0.71 20.73
C ARG A 77 -0.44 1.13 19.26
N ASN A 78 -0.90 2.36 18.96
CA ASN A 78 -0.99 2.85 17.58
C ASN A 78 0.38 3.06 16.92
N ASN A 79 1.44 3.20 17.72
CA ASN A 79 2.82 3.39 17.28
C ASN A 79 3.54 2.08 16.93
N TYR A 80 2.83 0.96 16.95
CA TYR A 80 3.35 -0.34 16.51
C TYR A 80 2.70 -0.75 15.19
N ARG A 81 3.46 -1.47 14.38
CA ARG A 81 3.02 -2.15 13.16
C ARG A 81 2.91 -3.63 13.47
N GLY A 82 1.70 -4.17 13.40
CA GLY A 82 1.51 -5.61 13.42
C GLY A 82 2.03 -6.24 12.13
N ILE A 83 2.86 -7.25 12.25
CA ILE A 83 3.29 -8.11 11.15
C ILE A 83 2.77 -9.51 11.44
N SER A 84 1.85 -9.95 10.59
CA SER A 84 1.34 -11.31 10.59
C SER A 84 2.41 -12.29 10.12
N LEU A 85 2.89 -13.13 11.04
CA LEU A 85 3.78 -14.25 10.78
C LEU A 85 2.92 -15.52 10.64
N LEU A 86 2.68 -15.92 9.39
CA LEU A 86 2.01 -17.19 9.09
C LEU A 86 2.94 -18.36 9.43
N CYS A 87 2.39 -19.50 9.86
CA CYS A 87 3.20 -20.69 10.09
C CYS A 87 3.90 -21.14 8.80
N ILE A 88 4.96 -21.93 8.96
CA ILE A 88 5.81 -22.26 7.84
C ILE A 88 5.11 -23.17 6.79
N ALA A 89 4.13 -24.00 7.18
CA ALA A 89 3.32 -24.79 6.24
C ALA A 89 2.23 -23.94 5.55
N GLY A 90 1.69 -22.94 6.25
CA GLY A 90 0.70 -22.00 5.70
C GLY A 90 1.29 -21.09 4.62
N LYS A 91 2.58 -20.73 4.71
CA LYS A 91 3.28 -19.87 3.73
C LYS A 91 3.29 -20.47 2.30
N PRO A 92 3.76 -21.72 2.07
CA PRO A 92 3.64 -22.41 0.79
C PRO A 92 2.19 -22.49 0.30
N PHE A 93 1.25 -22.88 1.16
CA PHE A 93 -0.18 -22.96 0.79
C PHE A 93 -0.72 -21.60 0.30
N ALA A 94 -0.50 -20.53 1.07
CA ALA A 94 -0.91 -19.18 0.71
C ALA A 94 -0.24 -18.69 -0.58
N ARG A 95 1.02 -19.09 -0.83
CA ARG A 95 1.76 -18.76 -2.05
C ARG A 95 1.21 -19.51 -3.27
N VAL A 96 0.96 -20.81 -3.15
CA VAL A 96 0.30 -21.63 -4.20
C VAL A 96 -1.07 -21.03 -4.51
N ALA A 97 -1.85 -20.68 -3.49
CA ALA A 97 -3.14 -20.04 -3.68
C ALA A 97 -3.02 -18.68 -4.37
N SER A 98 -2.04 -17.88 -3.98
CA SER A 98 -1.75 -16.62 -4.63
C SER A 98 -1.42 -16.79 -6.12
N TYR A 99 -0.60 -17.78 -6.50
CA TYR A 99 -0.25 -18.02 -7.90
C TYR A 99 -1.45 -18.43 -8.73
N ARG A 100 -2.32 -19.27 -8.18
CA ARG A 100 -3.53 -19.72 -8.88
C ARG A 100 -4.54 -18.60 -9.01
N LEU A 101 -4.75 -17.82 -7.97
CA LEU A 101 -5.56 -16.59 -8.03
C LEU A 101 -4.98 -15.60 -9.04
N HIS A 102 -3.66 -15.42 -9.09
CA HIS A 102 -3.01 -14.57 -10.11
C HIS A 102 -3.26 -15.06 -11.53
N LYS A 103 -3.21 -16.39 -11.76
CA LYS A 103 -3.43 -16.98 -13.09
C LYS A 103 -4.88 -16.79 -13.56
N ILE A 104 -5.84 -16.84 -12.64
CA ILE A 104 -7.25 -16.57 -12.94
C ILE A 104 -7.49 -15.06 -13.14
N ALA A 105 -6.84 -14.23 -12.34
CA ALA A 105 -7.02 -12.78 -12.34
C ALA A 105 -6.21 -12.04 -13.43
N GLU A 106 -5.90 -12.69 -14.56
CA GLU A 106 -5.10 -12.20 -15.71
C GLU A 106 -4.30 -10.92 -15.44
N ARG A 107 -3.04 -11.09 -15.02
CA ARG A 107 -2.14 -9.96 -14.71
C ARG A 107 -1.38 -9.48 -15.94
N VAL A 108 -2.10 -8.90 -16.87
CA VAL A 108 -1.45 -8.02 -17.84
C VAL A 108 -1.29 -6.64 -17.22
N GLY A 109 -0.07 -6.34 -16.79
CA GLY A 109 0.32 -4.97 -16.47
C GLY A 109 0.48 -4.19 -17.76
N THR A 110 -0.07 -2.99 -17.80
CA THR A 110 0.28 -2.01 -18.84
C THR A 110 0.65 -0.73 -18.13
N VAL A 111 1.81 -0.18 -18.45
CA VAL A 111 2.15 1.18 -18.04
C VAL A 111 1.39 2.09 -19.00
N GLN A 112 0.40 2.80 -18.48
CA GLN A 112 -0.18 3.92 -19.20
C GLN A 112 0.63 5.16 -18.85
N TYR A 113 1.30 5.71 -19.86
CA TYR A 113 1.98 6.99 -19.76
C TYR A 113 1.57 7.83 -20.95
N ASP A 114 0.85 8.92 -20.68
CA ASP A 114 0.12 9.73 -21.67
C ASP A 114 -1.05 8.96 -22.31
N GLU A 115 -1.21 9.08 -23.64
CA GLU A 115 -2.16 8.29 -24.45
C GLU A 115 -1.54 6.95 -24.90
N ASN A 116 -0.24 6.77 -24.64
CA ASN A 116 0.47 5.56 -25.01
C ASN A 116 0.35 4.54 -23.89
N ARG A 117 -0.19 3.39 -24.25
CA ARG A 117 -0.19 2.21 -23.40
C ARG A 117 1.03 1.38 -23.78
N SER A 118 1.85 1.01 -22.80
CA SER A 118 2.90 0.04 -23.05
C SER A 118 2.29 -1.27 -23.55
N GLU A 119 3.12 -2.09 -24.18
CA GLU A 119 2.76 -3.49 -24.34
C GLU A 119 2.42 -4.12 -22.99
N ALA A 120 1.52 -5.09 -23.06
CA ALA A 120 1.19 -5.99 -21.98
C ALA A 120 2.47 -6.65 -21.43
N PHE A 121 2.72 -6.54 -20.13
CA PHE A 121 3.80 -7.27 -19.47
C PHE A 121 3.30 -7.99 -18.22
N ASP A 122 3.95 -9.11 -17.91
CA ASP A 122 3.61 -9.91 -16.74
C ASP A 122 4.05 -9.21 -15.45
N ILE A 123 3.10 -8.98 -14.55
CA ILE A 123 3.39 -8.40 -13.23
C ILE A 123 3.96 -9.50 -12.31
N ASN A 124 5.28 -9.67 -12.34
CA ASN A 124 6.01 -10.69 -11.58
C ASN A 124 6.42 -10.26 -10.16
N SER A 125 6.12 -9.02 -9.76
CA SER A 125 6.46 -8.50 -8.44
C SER A 125 5.33 -7.67 -7.84
N GLY A 126 5.10 -7.86 -6.53
CA GLY A 126 4.11 -7.14 -5.75
C GLY A 126 4.73 -6.51 -4.51
N VAL A 127 3.98 -5.64 -3.82
CA VAL A 127 4.41 -4.88 -2.66
C VAL A 127 5.06 -5.80 -1.61
N LYS A 128 6.39 -5.79 -1.53
CA LYS A 128 7.13 -6.56 -0.53
C LYS A 128 6.98 -5.87 0.82
N GLN A 129 6.09 -6.37 1.67
CA GLN A 129 6.31 -6.43 3.13
C GLN A 129 5.27 -7.33 3.83
N GLY A 130 5.75 -8.44 4.42
CA GLY A 130 5.04 -9.23 5.43
C GLY A 130 4.10 -10.34 4.92
N CYS A 131 3.21 -10.06 3.96
CA CYS A 131 2.16 -11.00 3.54
C CYS A 131 2.24 -11.40 2.06
N VAL A 132 2.20 -12.72 1.80
CA VAL A 132 2.24 -13.32 0.46
C VAL A 132 1.04 -12.91 -0.41
N LEU A 133 -0.12 -12.70 0.21
CA LEU A 133 -1.38 -12.38 -0.48
C LEU A 133 -1.62 -10.88 -0.68
N ALA A 134 -0.83 -10.01 -0.05
CA ALA A 134 -1.06 -8.55 -0.10
C ALA A 134 -1.15 -7.98 -1.52
N PRO A 135 -0.31 -8.39 -2.49
CA PRO A 135 -0.45 -7.92 -3.88
C PRO A 135 -1.75 -8.38 -4.55
N THR A 136 -2.24 -9.58 -4.24
CA THR A 136 -3.51 -10.10 -4.77
C THR A 136 -4.68 -9.33 -4.20
N LEU A 137 -4.66 -9.06 -2.89
CA LEU A 137 -5.68 -8.25 -2.21
C LEU A 137 -5.72 -6.83 -2.76
N PHE A 138 -4.55 -6.23 -3.04
CA PHE A 138 -4.49 -4.91 -3.67
C PHE A 138 -5.13 -4.92 -5.08
N ASN A 139 -4.92 -5.96 -5.88
CA ASN A 139 -5.57 -6.06 -7.19
C ASN A 139 -7.08 -6.23 -7.08
N ILE A 140 -7.55 -7.06 -6.13
CA ILE A 140 -8.98 -7.21 -5.86
C ILE A 140 -9.56 -5.84 -5.47
N PHE A 141 -8.84 -5.08 -4.65
CA PHE A 141 -9.25 -3.72 -4.29
C PHE A 141 -9.34 -2.77 -5.50
N SER A 142 -8.41 -2.84 -6.45
CA SER A 142 -8.51 -2.09 -7.71
C SER A 142 -9.73 -2.49 -8.55
N LEU A 143 -10.13 -3.77 -8.55
CA LEU A 143 -11.36 -4.22 -9.21
C LEU A 143 -12.62 -3.62 -8.56
N ILE A 144 -12.62 -3.46 -7.23
CA ILE A 144 -13.72 -2.81 -6.50
C ILE A 144 -13.90 -1.37 -6.96
N LEU A 145 -12.82 -0.62 -7.17
CA LEU A 145 -12.89 0.75 -7.66
C LEU A 145 -13.39 0.82 -9.10
N ASN A 146 -12.96 -0.11 -9.96
CA ASN A 146 -13.50 -0.24 -11.31
C ASN A 146 -15.00 -0.56 -11.30
N HIS A 147 -15.45 -1.40 -10.36
CA HIS A 147 -16.86 -1.71 -10.16
C HIS A 147 -17.64 -0.49 -9.66
N ALA A 148 -17.16 0.15 -8.59
CA ALA A 148 -17.77 1.32 -7.96
C ALA A 148 -18.01 2.45 -8.96
N PHE A 149 -17.02 2.72 -9.81
CA PHE A 149 -17.03 3.89 -10.66
C PHE A 149 -17.22 3.59 -12.14
N LYS A 150 -17.73 2.40 -12.49
CA LYS A 150 -17.95 1.98 -13.87
C LYS A 150 -18.82 2.98 -14.67
N SER A 151 -19.78 3.60 -14.00
CA SER A 151 -20.72 4.58 -14.58
C SER A 151 -20.34 6.05 -14.28
N SER A 152 -19.22 6.30 -13.59
CA SER A 152 -18.86 7.65 -13.15
C SER A 152 -17.83 8.31 -14.07
N GLU A 153 -18.25 9.38 -14.73
CA GLU A 153 -17.41 10.24 -15.55
C GLU A 153 -16.71 11.35 -14.74
N GLU A 154 -17.03 11.50 -13.45
CA GLU A 154 -16.51 12.60 -12.63
C GLU A 154 -15.00 12.51 -12.47
N ARG A 155 -14.27 13.49 -13.02
CA ARG A 155 -12.81 13.61 -12.92
C ARG A 155 -12.41 15.07 -12.78
N ILE A 156 -11.33 15.32 -12.04
CA ILE A 156 -10.64 16.61 -12.05
C ILE A 156 -9.52 16.58 -13.07
N LEU A 157 -9.52 17.58 -13.95
CA LEU A 157 -8.44 17.81 -14.90
C LEU A 157 -7.29 18.58 -14.21
N ILE A 158 -6.13 17.95 -14.09
CA ILE A 158 -4.89 18.56 -13.62
C ILE A 158 -3.98 18.84 -14.81
N ARG A 159 -3.43 20.06 -14.88
CA ARG A 159 -2.39 20.38 -15.87
C ARG A 159 -1.06 19.85 -15.39
N SER A 160 -0.41 19.01 -16.20
CA SER A 160 0.89 18.41 -15.92
C SER A 160 1.88 18.67 -17.06
N ARG A 161 3.18 18.62 -16.74
CA ARG A 161 4.28 18.81 -17.68
C ARG A 161 5.50 18.03 -17.18
N SER A 162 6.07 17.17 -18.03
CA SER A 162 7.09 16.17 -17.63
C SER A 162 8.53 16.50 -18.07
N ASP A 163 8.79 17.61 -18.75
CA ASP A 163 10.12 18.01 -19.24
C ASP A 163 10.84 18.98 -18.28
N GLY A 164 11.90 18.56 -17.59
CA GLY A 164 12.89 19.40 -16.87
C GLY A 164 12.39 20.27 -15.70
N ARG A 165 13.23 20.49 -14.67
CA ARG A 165 13.09 21.37 -13.48
C ARG A 165 11.65 21.58 -12.93
N LEU A 166 11.33 20.88 -11.83
CA LEU A 166 10.02 20.82 -11.14
C LEU A 166 9.40 22.16 -10.67
N PHE A 167 10.16 23.25 -10.56
CA PHE A 167 9.77 24.42 -9.75
C PHE A 167 9.46 25.71 -10.53
N ASN A 168 8.96 25.62 -11.77
CA ASN A 168 8.46 26.80 -12.48
C ASN A 168 6.98 26.62 -12.89
N PRO A 169 6.02 26.99 -12.02
CA PRO A 169 4.59 26.85 -12.27
C PRO A 169 4.11 27.67 -13.49
N ALA A 170 4.81 28.74 -13.87
CA ALA A 170 4.45 29.53 -15.05
C ALA A 170 4.48 28.69 -16.34
N ARG A 171 5.26 27.60 -16.34
CA ARG A 171 5.35 26.66 -17.47
C ARG A 171 4.09 25.82 -17.66
N LEU A 172 3.23 25.71 -16.65
CA LEU A 172 1.91 25.09 -16.78
C LEU A 172 0.91 25.96 -17.55
N ARG A 173 1.26 27.23 -17.83
CA ARG A 173 0.51 28.14 -18.71
C ARG A 173 0.98 28.09 -20.17
N ALA A 174 2.02 27.32 -20.48
CA ALA A 174 2.53 27.20 -21.84
C ALA A 174 1.49 26.53 -22.77
N LYS A 175 1.42 26.98 -24.02
CA LYS A 175 0.51 26.40 -25.04
C LYS A 175 0.98 25.04 -25.54
N THR A 176 2.29 24.77 -25.48
CA THR A 176 2.91 23.52 -25.92
C THR A 176 3.52 22.77 -24.73
N LYS A 177 3.59 21.43 -24.82
CA LYS A 177 4.19 20.54 -23.80
C LYS A 177 3.48 20.51 -22.44
N VAL A 178 2.28 21.07 -22.32
CA VAL A 178 1.40 20.94 -21.16
C VAL A 178 0.30 19.94 -21.48
N ARG A 179 0.01 19.04 -20.56
CA ARG A 179 -0.97 17.96 -20.68
C ARG A 179 -2.08 18.15 -19.66
N LYS A 180 -3.28 17.67 -19.95
CA LYS A 180 -4.38 17.59 -18.97
C LYS A 180 -4.56 16.12 -18.58
N VAL A 181 -4.41 15.82 -17.31
CA VAL A 181 -4.60 14.48 -16.75
C VAL A 181 -5.90 14.49 -15.95
N ALA A 182 -6.80 13.56 -16.24
CA ALA A 182 -8.04 13.37 -15.50
C ALA A 182 -7.77 12.47 -14.29
N ILE A 183 -7.99 12.98 -13.08
CA ILE A 183 -7.79 12.26 -11.82
C ILE A 183 -9.11 12.23 -11.05
N ARG A 184 -9.47 11.06 -10.51
CA ARG A 184 -10.57 10.89 -9.54
C ARG A 184 -10.06 10.29 -8.25
N ASP A 185 -9.19 9.29 -8.35
CA ASP A 185 -8.70 8.52 -7.23
C ASP A 185 -7.17 8.50 -7.18
N LEU A 186 -6.65 8.56 -5.96
CA LEU A 186 -5.25 8.31 -5.62
C LEU A 186 -5.22 7.07 -4.74
N LEU A 187 -4.51 6.03 -5.19
CA LEU A 187 -4.52 4.71 -4.56
C LEU A 187 -3.13 4.34 -4.06
N PHE A 188 -3.05 3.86 -2.83
CA PHE A 188 -1.84 3.26 -2.30
C PHE A 188 -2.16 2.25 -1.21
N ALA A 189 -1.97 0.96 -1.52
CA ALA A 189 -2.37 -0.13 -0.63
C ALA A 189 -3.84 0.00 -0.19
N ASP A 190 -4.08 0.13 1.12
CA ASP A 190 -5.39 0.33 1.74
C ASP A 190 -5.83 1.81 1.82
N ASP A 191 -4.95 2.77 1.51
CA ASP A 191 -5.26 4.19 1.50
C ASP A 191 -5.84 4.61 0.13
N VAL A 192 -7.01 5.27 0.18
CA VAL A 192 -7.68 5.87 -0.99
C VAL A 192 -8.01 7.32 -0.72
N ALA A 193 -7.67 8.20 -1.65
CA ALA A 193 -8.18 9.56 -1.68
C ALA A 193 -9.01 9.78 -2.95
N LEU A 194 -10.26 10.21 -2.78
CA LEU A 194 -11.16 10.59 -3.86
C LEU A 194 -11.18 12.10 -4.01
N VAL A 195 -11.26 12.59 -5.25
CA VAL A 195 -11.22 14.00 -5.58
C VAL A 195 -12.34 14.32 -6.58
N ALA A 196 -13.10 15.40 -6.32
CA ALA A 196 -14.22 15.82 -7.15
C ALA A 196 -14.39 17.34 -7.17
N ARG A 197 -15.04 17.88 -8.22
CA ARG A 197 -15.35 19.31 -8.32
C ARG A 197 -16.60 19.68 -7.52
N GLY A 198 -16.49 19.69 -6.20
CA GLY A 198 -17.57 20.08 -5.28
C GLY A 198 -18.08 18.95 -4.39
N ALA A 199 -18.81 19.32 -3.33
CA ALA A 199 -19.27 18.39 -2.31
C ALA A 199 -20.31 17.38 -2.83
N GLU A 200 -21.25 17.81 -3.69
CA GLU A 200 -22.28 16.93 -4.27
C GLU A 200 -21.68 15.79 -5.10
N LYS A 201 -20.71 16.13 -5.95
CA LYS A 201 -19.99 15.17 -6.78
C LYS A 201 -19.12 14.23 -5.93
N LEU A 202 -18.51 14.75 -4.87
CA LEU A 202 -17.77 13.93 -3.91
C LEU A 202 -18.70 12.96 -3.16
N GLN A 203 -19.89 13.42 -2.76
CA GLN A 203 -20.91 12.61 -2.11
C GLN A 203 -21.35 11.45 -3.02
N LEU A 204 -21.58 11.71 -4.32
CA LEU A 204 -21.93 10.67 -5.29
C LEU A 204 -20.83 9.60 -5.38
N LEU A 205 -19.58 10.01 -5.51
CA LEU A 205 -18.45 9.09 -5.55
C LEU A 205 -18.32 8.27 -4.26
N LEU A 206 -18.52 8.89 -3.10
CA LEU A 206 -18.45 8.19 -1.82
C LEU A 206 -19.59 7.20 -1.62
N ASN A 207 -20.80 7.51 -2.08
CA ASN A 207 -21.92 6.56 -2.06
C ASN A 207 -21.59 5.34 -2.93
N GLN A 208 -21.18 5.55 -4.17
CA GLN A 208 -20.76 4.48 -5.09
C GLN A 208 -19.62 3.63 -4.51
N PHE A 209 -18.64 4.26 -3.90
CA PHE A 209 -17.52 3.57 -3.25
C PHE A 209 -17.97 2.78 -2.02
N SER A 210 -18.86 3.34 -1.19
CA SER A 210 -19.43 2.67 -0.02
C SER A 210 -20.23 1.43 -0.42
N ASP A 211 -21.09 1.53 -1.43
CA ASP A 211 -21.91 0.42 -1.93
C ASP A 211 -21.03 -0.72 -2.47
N ALA A 212 -19.96 -0.36 -3.21
CA ALA A 212 -18.99 -1.34 -3.69
C ALA A 212 -18.20 -1.98 -2.53
N CYS A 213 -17.77 -1.21 -1.53
CA CYS A 213 -17.14 -1.79 -0.34
C CYS A 213 -18.06 -2.79 0.36
N GLU A 214 -19.35 -2.48 0.50
CA GLU A 214 -20.34 -3.37 1.11
C GLU A 214 -20.56 -4.65 0.30
N ALA A 215 -20.71 -4.53 -1.02
CA ALA A 215 -20.86 -5.68 -1.93
C ALA A 215 -19.67 -6.66 -1.83
N PHE A 216 -18.46 -6.14 -1.60
CA PHE A 216 -17.23 -6.92 -1.46
C PHE A 216 -16.84 -7.20 0.00
N ARG A 217 -17.73 -6.90 0.97
CA ARG A 217 -17.53 -7.11 2.42
C ARG A 217 -16.28 -6.41 2.99
N LEU A 218 -15.93 -5.24 2.45
CA LEU A 218 -14.92 -4.35 2.99
C LEU A 218 -15.55 -3.29 3.91
N THR A 219 -14.83 -2.92 4.96
CA THR A 219 -15.27 -1.91 5.93
C THR A 219 -14.46 -0.63 5.76
N ILE A 220 -15.13 0.49 5.52
CA ILE A 220 -14.52 1.81 5.49
C ILE A 220 -14.26 2.28 6.93
N SER A 221 -13.05 2.74 7.22
CA SER A 221 -12.69 3.26 8.55
C SER A 221 -13.18 4.70 8.72
N LEU A 222 -14.46 4.87 9.07
CA LEU A 222 -15.14 6.18 9.17
C LEU A 222 -14.38 7.22 10.00
N LYS A 223 -13.80 6.83 11.14
CA LYS A 223 -13.02 7.74 12.01
C LYS A 223 -11.73 8.23 11.36
N LYS A 224 -11.11 7.42 10.50
CA LYS A 224 -9.87 7.77 9.78
C LYS A 224 -10.14 8.55 8.50
N THR A 225 -11.31 8.35 7.90
CA THR A 225 -11.72 9.08 6.70
C THR A 225 -12.04 10.54 7.04
N LYS A 226 -11.39 11.46 6.33
CA LYS A 226 -11.55 12.91 6.47
C LYS A 226 -11.93 13.53 5.14
N VAL A 227 -12.53 14.71 5.17
CA VAL A 227 -12.83 15.51 3.98
C VAL A 227 -12.14 16.86 4.06
N MET A 228 -11.62 17.36 2.94
CA MET A 228 -11.03 18.70 2.84
C MET A 228 -11.58 19.36 1.57
N CYS A 229 -11.87 20.66 1.65
CA CYS A 229 -12.15 21.49 0.50
C CYS A 229 -10.98 22.45 0.29
N GLN A 230 -10.59 22.67 -0.98
CA GLN A 230 -9.61 23.69 -1.34
C GLN A 230 -10.31 24.86 -2.02
N ASP A 231 -9.85 26.08 -1.76
CA ASP A 231 -10.34 27.31 -2.40
C ASP A 231 -11.84 27.61 -2.20
N ASN A 232 -12.46 27.11 -1.13
CA ASN A 232 -13.84 27.42 -0.76
C ASN A 232 -13.95 27.84 0.70
N ALA A 233 -14.74 28.88 0.97
CA ALA A 233 -15.03 29.34 2.33
C ALA A 233 -15.99 28.42 3.08
N ALA A 234 -16.83 27.67 2.36
CA ALA A 234 -17.80 26.77 2.97
C ALA A 234 -17.16 25.44 3.41
N THR A 235 -17.45 25.03 4.64
CA THR A 235 -17.05 23.72 5.16
C THR A 235 -17.78 22.61 4.39
N PRO A 236 -17.05 21.66 3.76
CA PRO A 236 -17.70 20.57 3.05
C PRO A 236 -18.44 19.68 4.06
N THR A 237 -19.71 19.42 3.80
CA THR A 237 -20.50 18.44 4.56
C THR A 237 -20.75 17.25 3.66
N VAL A 238 -20.17 16.11 4.04
CA VAL A 238 -20.19 14.87 3.26
C VAL A 238 -20.35 13.72 4.23
N THR A 239 -21.23 12.78 3.90
CA THR A 239 -21.56 11.64 4.75
C THR A 239 -21.18 10.32 4.07
N ILE A 240 -20.97 9.28 4.88
CA ILE A 240 -20.94 7.89 4.41
C ILE A 240 -21.99 7.16 5.23
N LYS A 241 -23.07 6.71 4.57
CA LYS A 241 -24.30 6.26 5.24
C LYS A 241 -24.79 7.37 6.18
N ASP A 242 -24.91 7.09 7.48
CA ASP A 242 -25.37 8.06 8.49
C ASP A 242 -24.23 8.79 9.21
N TYR A 243 -22.97 8.59 8.79
CA TYR A 243 -21.81 9.18 9.45
C TYR A 243 -21.28 10.38 8.68
N THR A 244 -21.30 11.56 9.31
CA THR A 244 -20.70 12.79 8.76
C THR A 244 -19.18 12.76 8.91
N LEU A 245 -18.46 12.92 7.80
CA LEU A 245 -17.01 12.95 7.79
C LEU A 245 -16.48 14.24 8.45
N GLU A 246 -15.37 14.12 9.18
CA GLU A 246 -14.71 15.28 9.76
C GLU A 246 -14.05 16.13 8.65
N ALA A 247 -14.44 17.40 8.59
CA ALA A 247 -13.84 18.38 7.71
C ALA A 247 -12.54 18.92 8.31
N VAL A 248 -11.44 18.82 7.54
CA VAL A 248 -10.10 19.23 7.97
C VAL A 248 -9.56 20.36 7.08
N THR A 249 -8.71 21.21 7.64
CA THR A 249 -7.98 22.26 6.92
C THR A 249 -6.64 21.80 6.38
N GLN A 250 -6.14 20.67 6.88
CA GLN A 250 -4.91 20.01 6.45
C GLN A 250 -5.18 18.54 6.18
N PHE A 251 -4.80 18.06 5.01
CA PHE A 251 -4.94 16.67 4.62
C PHE A 251 -3.56 16.06 4.34
N THR A 252 -3.20 14.97 5.02
CA THR A 252 -1.92 14.29 4.81
C THR A 252 -2.16 12.98 4.07
N TYR A 253 -1.57 12.86 2.87
CA TYR A 253 -1.60 11.64 2.06
C TYR A 253 -0.17 11.19 1.74
N LEU A 254 0.16 9.94 2.05
CA LEU A 254 1.49 9.34 1.83
C LEU A 254 2.65 10.19 2.37
N GLY A 255 2.43 10.85 3.51
CA GLY A 255 3.43 11.66 4.18
C GLY A 255 3.61 13.08 3.63
N SER A 256 2.89 13.45 2.57
CA SER A 256 2.78 14.83 2.06
C SER A 256 1.51 15.48 2.57
N THR A 257 1.63 16.69 3.09
CA THR A 257 0.49 17.48 3.59
C THR A 257 0.07 18.52 2.57
N THR A 258 -1.23 18.62 2.33
CA THR A 258 -1.86 19.71 1.58
C THR A 258 -2.77 20.50 2.52
N SER A 259 -2.87 21.80 2.29
CA SER A 259 -3.73 22.73 3.03
C SER A 259 -4.93 23.17 2.17
N ASN A 260 -6.00 23.60 2.83
CA ASN A 260 -7.19 24.14 2.18
C ASN A 260 -6.95 25.48 1.46
N ASN A 261 -5.94 26.24 1.89
CA ASN A 261 -5.59 27.55 1.34
C ASN A 261 -4.47 27.50 0.29
N ASN A 262 -4.14 26.30 -0.22
CA ASN A 262 -3.05 26.06 -1.18
C ASN A 262 -1.67 26.56 -0.71
N CYS A 263 -1.48 26.82 0.58
CA CYS A 263 -0.22 27.25 1.14
C CYS A 263 0.69 26.05 1.44
N LEU A 264 1.93 26.09 0.94
CA LEU A 264 2.93 25.04 1.16
C LEU A 264 3.68 25.19 2.49
N GLU A 265 3.51 26.29 3.22
CA GLU A 265 4.25 26.56 4.46
C GLU A 265 4.12 25.43 5.49
N VAL A 266 2.92 24.87 5.64
CA VAL A 266 2.66 23.76 6.55
C VAL A 266 3.49 22.52 6.18
N GLU A 267 3.54 22.17 4.90
CA GLU A 267 4.32 21.02 4.43
C GLU A 267 5.82 21.27 4.52
N ILE A 268 6.27 22.48 4.14
CA ILE A 268 7.67 22.90 4.27
C ILE A 268 8.10 22.83 5.73
N GLY A 269 7.32 23.41 6.65
CA GLY A 269 7.58 23.37 8.08
C GLY A 269 7.63 21.94 8.63
N LYS A 270 6.70 21.07 8.22
CA LYS A 270 6.73 19.64 8.60
C LYS A 270 7.97 18.93 8.08
N ARG A 271 8.44 19.22 6.86
CA ARG A 271 9.67 18.63 6.30
C ARG A 271 10.92 19.13 7.02
N ILE A 272 11.01 20.44 7.27
CA ILE A 272 12.10 21.03 8.07
C ILE A 272 12.12 20.41 9.46
N GLY A 273 10.98 20.31 10.14
CA GLY A 273 10.88 19.70 11.48
C GLY A 273 11.30 18.23 11.49
N LYS A 274 10.88 17.43 10.51
CA LYS A 274 11.33 16.02 10.37
C LYS A 274 12.85 15.93 10.14
N ALA A 275 13.40 16.77 9.26
CA ALA A 275 14.83 16.81 8.98
C ALA A 275 15.61 17.22 10.23
N ALA A 276 15.20 18.29 10.92
CA ALA A 276 15.81 18.76 12.16
C ALA A 276 15.78 17.69 13.26
N THR A 277 14.64 16.99 13.41
CA THR A 277 14.51 15.89 14.38
C THR A 277 15.47 14.74 14.07
N ASN A 278 15.59 14.35 12.80
CA ASN A 278 16.51 13.29 12.39
C ASN A 278 17.97 13.72 12.57
N MET A 279 18.31 14.97 12.26
CA MET A 279 19.62 15.53 12.51
C MET A 279 19.94 15.53 14.01
N ALA A 280 19.01 15.96 14.87
CA ALA A 280 19.19 15.98 16.32
C ALA A 280 19.43 14.57 16.91
N LYS A 281 18.74 13.54 16.42
CA LYS A 281 18.96 12.14 16.84
C LYS A 281 20.38 11.63 16.58
N LEU A 282 21.06 12.20 15.59
CA LEU A 282 22.42 11.84 15.22
C LEU A 282 23.48 12.72 15.90
N SER A 283 23.08 13.72 16.72
CA SER A 283 24.01 14.71 17.29
C SER A 283 25.14 14.07 18.08
N ALA A 284 24.84 13.37 19.17
CA ALA A 284 25.86 12.76 20.01
C ALA A 284 26.70 11.68 19.29
N ARG A 285 26.08 10.92 18.37
CA ARG A 285 26.71 9.75 17.74
C ARG A 285 27.57 10.12 16.53
N VAL A 286 27.16 11.14 15.78
CA VAL A 286 27.75 11.52 14.49
C VAL A 286 28.30 12.94 14.56
N TRP A 287 27.48 13.94 14.84
CA TRP A 287 27.86 15.35 14.69
C TRP A 287 28.88 15.81 15.73
N GLU A 288 28.65 15.51 17.00
CA GLU A 288 29.51 15.88 18.14
C GLU A 288 30.64 14.87 18.39
N ASN A 289 30.59 13.71 17.75
CA ASN A 289 31.58 12.66 17.95
C ASN A 289 32.94 13.05 17.34
N LYS A 290 33.93 13.29 18.22
CA LYS A 290 35.29 13.68 17.83
C LYS A 290 36.09 12.55 17.18
N LYS A 291 35.66 11.29 17.32
CA LYS A 291 36.31 10.13 16.69
C LYS A 291 35.99 9.99 15.20
N LEU A 292 34.98 10.71 14.70
CA LEU A 292 34.61 10.69 13.28
C LEU A 292 35.24 11.87 12.56
N THR A 293 35.82 11.61 11.39
CA THR A 293 36.37 12.66 10.53
C THR A 293 35.24 13.50 9.92
N THR A 294 35.55 14.75 9.59
CA THR A 294 34.60 15.64 8.89
C THR A 294 34.10 15.03 7.59
N GLN A 295 34.97 14.31 6.87
CA GLN A 295 34.60 13.61 5.63
C GLN A 295 33.54 12.52 5.87
N THR A 296 33.68 11.72 6.93
CA THR A 296 32.67 10.72 7.31
C THR A 296 31.36 11.36 7.74
N LYS A 297 31.40 12.48 8.48
CA LYS A 297 30.20 13.23 8.87
C LYS A 297 29.46 13.77 7.63
N VAL A 298 30.19 14.35 6.68
CA VAL A 298 29.61 14.84 5.41
C VAL A 298 29.03 13.69 4.57
N ALA A 299 29.66 12.52 4.58
CA ALA A 299 29.13 11.34 3.90
C ALA A 299 27.81 10.82 4.49
N VAL A 300 27.60 10.92 5.82
CA VAL A 300 26.33 10.55 6.46
C VAL A 300 25.20 11.53 6.12
N TYR A 301 25.53 12.78 5.78
CA TYR A 301 24.56 13.81 5.40
C TYR A 301 24.08 13.70 3.94
N ARG A 302 24.93 13.18 3.03
CA ARG A 302 24.62 13.03 1.60
C ARG A 302 23.78 11.80 1.33
#